data_AF-A0A945AHQ2-F1
#
_entry.id   AF-A0A945AHQ2-F1
#
_cell.length_a   1.000
_cell.length_b   1.000
_cell.length_c   1.000
_cell.angle_alpha   90.00
_cell.angle_beta   90.00
_cell.angle_gamma   90.00
#
_symmetry.space_group_name_H-M   'P 1'
#
loop_
_entity.id
_entity.type
_entity.pdbx_description
1 polymer ?
#
loop_
_entity_poly.entity_id
_entity_poly.type
_entity_poly.pdbx_seq_one_letter_code
_entity_poly.pdbx_strand_id
1 'polypeptide(L)'
;MSQDAVRHLHTLKDQAITQSAQISDQLNQGISTDKLVPLLQKQAETIKSLQAGIQELSQSTQIVQHKDDIKILQQTLKELAEAAQEQVQKTTQKGVRLTGIGGKPHISRRKPNR
;
A
#
# COMPACT_ATOMS: atom_id res chain seq x y z
N MET A 1 -26.82 -13.77 -9.23
CA MET A 1 -25.35 -13.80 -9.36
C MET A 1 -24.71 -12.73 -8.46
N SER A 2 -25.07 -12.66 -7.18
CA SER A 2 -24.84 -11.43 -6.38
C SER A 2 -24.00 -11.64 -5.14
N GLN A 3 -24.05 -12.84 -4.58
CA GLN A 3 -23.30 -13.21 -3.39
C GLN A 3 -21.82 -13.48 -3.71
N ASP A 4 -21.52 -14.00 -4.90
CA ASP A 4 -20.15 -14.25 -5.37
C ASP A 4 -19.36 -12.96 -5.58
N ALA A 5 -20.00 -11.89 -6.05
CA ALA A 5 -19.37 -10.59 -6.25
C ALA A 5 -18.90 -9.98 -4.91
N VAL A 6 -19.79 -9.92 -3.91
CA VAL A 6 -19.45 -9.42 -2.57
C VAL A 6 -18.35 -10.28 -1.95
N ARG A 7 -18.46 -11.61 -2.05
CA ARG A 7 -17.44 -12.54 -1.52
C ARG A 7 -16.07 -12.38 -2.20
N HIS A 8 -16.07 -12.07 -3.50
CA HIS A 8 -14.85 -11.74 -4.22
C HIS A 8 -14.23 -10.43 -3.72
N LEU A 9 -15.03 -9.38 -3.48
CA LEU A 9 -14.53 -8.13 -2.87
C LEU A 9 -13.96 -8.34 -1.48
N HIS A 10 -14.59 -9.16 -0.65
CA HIS A 10 -14.03 -9.52 0.66
C HIS A 10 -12.69 -10.24 0.52
N THR A 11 -12.55 -11.13 -0.47
CA THR A 11 -11.27 -11.81 -0.74
C THR A 11 -10.19 -10.81 -1.17
N LEU A 12 -10.52 -9.87 -2.06
CA LEU A 12 -9.60 -8.80 -2.49
C LEU A 12 -9.22 -7.88 -1.32
N LYS A 13 -10.18 -7.57 -0.43
CA LYS A 13 -9.94 -6.81 0.80
C LYS A 13 -8.93 -7.52 1.70
N ASP A 14 -9.13 -8.80 1.99
CA ASP A 14 -8.23 -9.56 2.87
C ASP A 14 -6.83 -9.74 2.24
N GLN A 15 -6.77 -9.90 0.92
CA GLN A 15 -5.50 -9.89 0.17
C GLN A 15 -4.78 -8.55 0.30
N ALA A 16 -5.48 -7.42 0.12
CA ALA A 16 -4.89 -6.09 0.24
C ALA A 16 -4.41 -5.78 1.67
N ILE A 17 -5.15 -6.22 2.69
CA ILE A 17 -4.74 -6.11 4.10
C ILE A 17 -3.46 -6.91 4.36
N THR A 18 -3.43 -8.17 3.88
CA THR A 18 -2.26 -9.04 4.05
C THR A 18 -1.03 -8.46 3.36
N GLN A 19 -1.19 -7.95 2.13
CA GLN A 19 -0.12 -7.29 1.38
C GLN A 19 0.37 -6.03 2.10
N SER A 20 -0.54 -5.20 2.62
CA SER A 20 -0.18 -4.01 3.40
C SER A 20 0.66 -4.36 4.63
N ALA A 21 0.25 -5.39 5.38
CA ALA A 21 0.99 -5.87 6.54
C ALA A 21 2.38 -6.38 6.15
N GLN A 22 2.48 -7.17 5.08
CA GLN A 22 3.77 -7.66 4.56
C GLN A 22 4.69 -6.51 4.13
N ILE A 23 4.17 -5.48 3.45
CA ILE A 23 4.94 -4.32 3.01
C ILE A 23 5.43 -3.51 4.21
N SER A 24 4.57 -3.26 5.20
CA SER A 24 4.96 -2.58 6.46
C SER A 24 6.04 -3.36 7.21
N ASP A 25 5.89 -4.67 7.32
CA ASP A 25 6.85 -5.53 8.00
C ASP A 25 8.21 -5.52 7.28
N GLN A 26 8.21 -5.66 5.96
CA GLN A 26 9.44 -5.57 5.16
C GLN A 26 10.08 -4.17 5.20
N LEU A 27 9.27 -3.11 5.22
CA LEU A 27 9.74 -1.74 5.43
C LEU A 27 10.43 -1.56 6.79
N ASN A 28 9.89 -2.18 7.85
CA ASN A 28 10.47 -2.16 9.19
C ASN A 28 11.76 -2.99 9.27
N GLN A 29 11.80 -4.14 8.60
CA GLN A 29 13.00 -4.98 8.47
C GLN A 29 14.11 -4.33 7.63
N GLY A 30 13.84 -3.21 6.96
CA GLY A 30 14.82 -2.50 6.14
C GLY A 30 15.12 -3.20 4.81
N ILE A 31 14.18 -3.99 4.29
CA ILE A 31 14.28 -4.62 2.97
C ILE A 31 14.48 -3.55 1.90
N SER A 32 15.32 -3.87 0.91
CA SER A 32 15.61 -2.98 -0.22
C SER A 32 14.34 -2.58 -0.96
N THR A 33 14.28 -1.30 -1.35
CA THR A 33 13.20 -0.72 -2.15
C THR A 33 12.87 -1.53 -3.39
N ASP A 34 13.87 -2.15 -4.02
CA ASP A 34 13.71 -3.00 -5.22
C ASP A 34 12.73 -4.18 -5.03
N LYS A 35 12.68 -4.76 -3.81
CA LYS A 35 11.72 -5.82 -3.47
C LYS A 35 10.38 -5.29 -2.99
N LEU A 36 10.34 -4.04 -2.52
CA LEU A 36 9.13 -3.38 -2.05
C LEU A 36 8.30 -2.78 -3.19
N VAL A 37 8.93 -2.26 -4.23
CA VAL A 37 8.25 -1.71 -5.42
C VAL A 37 7.25 -2.69 -6.04
N PRO A 38 7.60 -3.96 -6.37
CA PRO A 38 6.64 -4.90 -6.95
C PRO A 38 5.50 -5.26 -6.00
N LEU A 39 5.73 -5.25 -4.67
CA LEU A 39 4.69 -5.50 -3.69
C LEU A 39 3.71 -4.32 -3.59
N LEU A 40 4.23 -3.08 -3.59
CA LEU A 40 3.42 -1.86 -3.62
C LEU A 40 2.60 -1.77 -4.92
N GLN A 41 3.17 -2.16 -6.06
CA GLN A 41 2.44 -2.24 -7.32
C GLN A 41 1.30 -3.26 -7.25
N LYS A 42 1.58 -4.47 -6.75
CA LYS A 42 0.56 -5.52 -6.58
C LYS A 42 -0.56 -5.10 -5.63
N GLN A 43 -0.21 -4.40 -4.54
CA GLN A 43 -1.17 -3.83 -3.62
C GLN A 43 -2.05 -2.78 -4.30
N ALA A 44 -1.46 -1.88 -5.09
CA ALA A 44 -2.20 -0.88 -5.84
C ALA A 44 -3.17 -1.49 -6.86
N GLU A 45 -2.77 -2.57 -7.54
CA GLU A 45 -3.65 -3.31 -8.47
C GLU A 45 -4.82 -3.99 -7.73
N THR A 46 -4.54 -4.59 -6.56
CA THR A 46 -5.58 -5.21 -5.72
C THR A 46 -6.57 -4.15 -5.22
N ILE A 47 -6.09 -3.00 -4.76
CA ILE A 47 -6.93 -1.87 -4.33
C ILE A 47 -7.77 -1.33 -5.49
N LYS A 48 -7.19 -1.16 -6.69
CA LYS A 48 -7.95 -0.74 -7.89
C LYS A 48 -9.04 -1.73 -8.25
N SER A 49 -8.75 -3.03 -8.20
CA SER A 49 -9.73 -4.08 -8.48
C SER A 49 -10.86 -4.09 -7.45
N LEU A 50 -10.52 -3.90 -6.17
CA LEU A 50 -11.49 -3.75 -5.09
C LEU A 50 -12.36 -2.50 -5.30
N GLN A 51 -11.77 -1.35 -5.67
CA GLN A 51 -12.49 -0.11 -5.95
C GLN A 51 -13.45 -0.26 -7.12
N ALA A 52 -13.00 -0.86 -8.23
CA ALA A 52 -13.81 -1.09 -9.41
C ALA A 52 -15.01 -1.98 -9.07
N GLY A 53 -14.77 -3.11 -8.40
CA GLY A 53 -15.86 -4.02 -8.04
C GLY A 53 -16.83 -3.44 -7.01
N ILE A 54 -16.38 -2.59 -6.08
CA ILE A 54 -17.27 -1.81 -5.20
C ILE A 54 -18.13 -0.84 -6.02
N GLN A 55 -17.55 -0.15 -7.01
CA GLN A 55 -18.30 0.76 -7.90
C GLN A 55 -19.35 0.00 -8.72
N GLU A 56 -19.01 -1.16 -9.27
CA GLU A 56 -19.96 -2.01 -10.00
C GLU A 56 -21.10 -2.48 -9.10
N LEU A 57 -20.80 -2.94 -7.88
CA LEU A 57 -21.82 -3.32 -6.89
C LEU A 57 -22.68 -2.14 -6.43
N SER A 58 -22.10 -0.95 -6.34
CA SER A 58 -22.82 0.28 -6.00
C SER A 58 -23.69 0.81 -7.14
N GLN A 59 -23.36 0.50 -8.40
CA GLN A 59 -24.19 0.87 -9.55
C GLN A 59 -25.27 -0.17 -9.84
N SER A 60 -25.10 -1.40 -9.33
CA SER A 60 -26.10 -2.45 -9.43
C SER A 60 -27.33 -2.15 -8.59
N THR A 61 -28.52 -2.53 -9.09
CA THR A 61 -29.82 -2.45 -8.38
C THR A 61 -29.84 -3.20 -7.03
N GLN A 62 -28.79 -3.97 -6.74
CA GLN A 62 -28.62 -4.78 -5.55
C GLN A 62 -27.93 -4.04 -4.40
N ILE A 63 -27.58 -2.76 -4.59
CA ILE A 63 -27.01 -1.90 -3.54
C ILE A 63 -27.88 -1.87 -2.28
N VAL A 64 -29.20 -2.03 -2.40
CA VAL A 64 -30.13 -2.02 -1.25
C VAL A 64 -29.90 -3.21 -0.31
N GLN A 65 -29.47 -4.37 -0.84
CA GLN A 65 -29.22 -5.58 -0.04
C GLN A 65 -27.83 -5.61 0.58
N HIS A 66 -26.87 -4.89 0.01
CA HIS A 66 -25.45 -4.91 0.43
C HIS A 66 -24.94 -3.53 0.86
N LYS A 67 -25.85 -2.62 1.23
CA LYS A 67 -25.51 -1.22 1.51
C LYS A 67 -24.49 -1.08 2.65
N ASP A 68 -24.65 -1.87 3.71
CA ASP A 68 -23.74 -1.87 4.85
C ASP A 68 -22.40 -2.52 4.51
N ASP A 69 -22.40 -3.64 3.75
CA ASP A 69 -21.18 -4.26 3.25
C ASP A 69 -20.38 -3.32 2.35
N ILE A 70 -21.05 -2.63 1.42
CA ILE A 70 -20.43 -1.65 0.51
C ILE A 70 -19.82 -0.49 1.31
N LYS A 71 -20.50 0.01 2.35
CA LYS A 71 -19.94 1.04 3.23
C LYS A 71 -18.69 0.56 3.96
N ILE A 72 -18.72 -0.65 4.51
CA ILE A 72 -17.56 -1.24 5.20
C ILE A 72 -16.40 -1.38 4.21
N LEU A 73 -16.67 -1.92 3.01
CA LEU A 73 -15.66 -2.09 1.96
C LEU A 73 -15.08 -0.76 1.50
N GLN A 74 -15.89 0.29 1.35
CA GLN A 74 -15.43 1.64 1.00
C GLN A 74 -14.55 2.26 2.11
N GLN A 75 -14.96 2.09 3.37
CA GLN A 75 -14.19 2.56 4.51
C GLN A 75 -12.82 1.87 4.56
N THR A 76 -12.80 0.53 4.46
CA THR A 76 -11.55 -0.23 4.47
C THR A 76 -10.67 0.08 3.26
N LEU A 77 -11.26 0.28 2.07
CA LEU A 77 -10.50 0.69 0.89
C LEU A 77 -9.80 2.03 1.11
N LYS A 78 -10.47 2.99 1.76
CA LYS A 78 -9.87 4.28 2.11
C LYS A 78 -8.68 4.11 3.05
N GLU A 79 -8.84 3.33 4.12
CA GLU A 79 -7.75 3.03 5.07
C GLU A 79 -6.56 2.33 4.37
N LEU A 80 -6.83 1.39 3.47
CA LEU A 80 -5.80 0.70 2.69
C LEU A 80 -5.07 1.64 1.73
N ALA A 81 -5.78 2.57 1.09
CA ALA A 81 -5.18 3.55 0.20
C ALA A 81 -4.30 4.55 0.97
N GLU A 82 -4.75 5.01 2.14
CA GLU A 82 -3.96 5.88 3.02
C GLU A 82 -2.69 5.17 3.52
N ALA A 83 -2.81 3.91 3.95
CA ALA A 83 -1.67 3.09 4.36
C ALA A 83 -0.66 2.88 3.22
N ALA A 84 -1.14 2.55 2.01
CA ALA A 84 -0.28 2.40 0.84
C ALA A 84 0.46 3.71 0.49
N GLN A 85 -0.24 4.86 0.57
CA GLN A 85 0.38 6.16 0.33
C GLN A 85 1.45 6.49 1.37
N GLU A 86 1.22 6.17 2.65
CA GLU A 86 2.22 6.33 3.70
C GLU A 86 3.44 5.42 3.48
N GLN A 87 3.22 4.17 3.05
CA GLN A 87 4.29 3.22 2.73
C GLN A 87 5.15 3.69 1.54
N VAL A 88 4.54 4.24 0.50
CA VAL A 88 5.24 4.85 -0.65
C VAL A 88 6.08 6.07 -0.21
N GLN A 89 5.54 6.92 0.67
CA GLN A 89 6.29 8.05 1.21
C GLN A 89 7.49 7.58 2.05
N LYS A 90 7.31 6.56 2.89
CA LYS A 90 8.40 5.97 3.69
C LYS A 90 9.48 5.31 2.82
N THR A 91 9.10 4.59 1.76
CA THR A 91 10.07 4.02 0.80
C THR A 91 10.83 5.11 0.07
N THR A 92 10.14 6.17 -0.37
CA THR A 92 10.77 7.33 -1.05
C THR A 92 11.73 8.06 -0.12
N GLN A 93 11.34 8.34 1.12
CA GLN A 93 12.19 9.01 2.11
C GLN A 93 13.43 8.17 2.48
N LYS A 94 13.28 6.84 2.59
CA LYS A 94 14.44 5.93 2.77
C LYS A 94 15.33 5.87 1.52
N GLY A 95 14.76 5.88 0.32
CA GLY A 95 15.50 5.93 -0.94
C GLY A 95 16.32 7.22 -1.10
N VAL A 96 15.76 8.37 -0.71
CA VAL A 96 16.47 9.68 -0.68
C VAL A 96 17.57 9.71 0.38
N ARG A 97 17.42 9.00 1.50
CA ARG A 97 18.49 8.88 2.50
C ARG A 97 19.67 8.02 2.02
N LEU A 98 19.43 7.02 1.17
CA LEU A 98 20.47 6.13 0.62
C LEU A 98 21.15 6.71 -0.63
N THR A 99 20.41 7.47 -1.43
CA THR A 99 20.97 8.26 -2.55
C THR A 99 21.38 9.62 -2.00
N GLY A 100 22.61 9.73 -1.49
CA GLY A 100 23.17 10.96 -0.93
C GLY A 100 23.25 12.14 -1.90
N ILE A 101 22.11 12.70 -2.30
CA ILE A 101 21.98 13.95 -3.03
C ILE A 101 21.57 15.02 -2.01
N GLY A 102 22.42 15.28 -1.02
CA GLY A 102 22.08 16.29 0.00
C GLY A 102 22.91 16.33 1.27
N GLY A 103 24.00 15.58 1.40
CA GLY A 103 24.87 15.69 2.57
C GLY A 103 26.29 15.30 2.22
N LYS A 104 27.18 16.29 2.12
CA LYS A 104 28.63 16.13 1.92
C LYS A 104 29.17 14.97 2.77
N PRO A 105 30.04 14.09 2.25
CA PRO A 105 30.86 13.26 3.11
C PRO A 105 31.72 14.18 3.97
N HIS A 106 31.51 14.16 5.28
CA HIS A 106 32.40 14.83 6.23
C HIS A 106 33.70 14.01 6.30
N ILE A 107 34.59 14.23 5.34
CA ILE A 107 35.98 13.76 5.42
C ILE A 107 36.68 14.71 6.40
N SER A 108 36.57 14.46 7.71
CA SER A 108 37.51 15.04 8.66
C SER A 108 38.83 14.29 8.50
N ARG A 109 39.66 14.78 7.56
CA ARG A 109 41.07 14.41 7.49
C ARG A 109 41.70 14.76 8.83
N ARG A 110 41.95 13.75 9.68
CA ARG A 110 43.00 13.84 10.70
C ARG A 110 44.29 14.21 9.95
N LYS A 111 44.79 15.43 10.16
CA LYS A 111 46.19 15.75 9.86
C LYS A 111 47.03 15.15 10.99
N PRO A 112 48.01 14.29 10.71
CA PRO A 112 49.15 14.13 11.60
C PRO A 112 50.15 15.26 11.27
N ASN A 113 50.48 16.08 12.26
CA ASN A 113 51.71 16.89 12.28
C ASN A 113 52.04 17.03 13.77
N ARG A 114 52.98 16.23 14.28
CA ARG A 114 54.44 16.44 14.25
C ARG A 114 54.82 17.70 15.02
#